data_AF-A5GMQ7-F1
#
_entry.id   AF-A5GMQ7-F1
#
_cell.length_a   1.000
_cell.length_b   1.000
_cell.length_c   1.000
_cell.angle_alpha   90.00
_cell.angle_beta   90.00
_cell.angle_gamma   90.00
#
_symmetry.space_group_name_H-M   'P 1'
#
loop_
_entity.id
_entity.type
_entity.pdbx_description
1 polymer ?
#
loop_
_entity_poly.entity_id
_entity_poly.type
_entity_poly.pdbx_seq_one_letter_code
_entity_poly.pdbx_strand_id
1 'polypeptide(L)'
;MPKKDTTGFTLTEMLAAVSILGILTSISLPIFSNQVAKTRQGEAEALLVQLQISTMAYIDEFMVPPTHWGDLSRISTILTESGPIEASTANAKGGDALSTEITIPSGKYTIKATPGNNFLFEAVSQLESHKGENRFNVIACINTKNGASDLTKGNDTTANQSSLTCG
;
A
#
# COMPACT_ATOMS: atom_id res chain seq x y z
N MET A 1 -23.28 -57.86 -12.98
CA MET A 1 -22.70 -56.55 -12.61
C MET A 1 -22.38 -55.81 -13.89
N PRO A 2 -23.04 -54.68 -14.22
CA PRO A 2 -22.72 -53.94 -15.43
C PRO A 2 -21.31 -53.34 -15.32
N LYS A 3 -20.47 -53.60 -16.32
CA LYS A 3 -19.09 -53.12 -16.40
C LYS A 3 -19.13 -51.63 -16.76
N LYS A 4 -18.56 -50.80 -15.89
CA LYS A 4 -18.47 -49.35 -16.09
C LYS A 4 -17.26 -49.12 -17.00
N ASP A 5 -17.52 -48.78 -18.27
CA ASP A 5 -16.44 -48.42 -19.19
C ASP A 5 -15.91 -47.04 -18.80
N THR A 6 -14.71 -47.03 -18.21
CA THR A 6 -13.98 -45.80 -17.92
C THR A 6 -13.35 -45.31 -19.22
N THR A 7 -14.08 -44.50 -19.97
CA THR A 7 -13.56 -43.80 -21.15
C THR A 7 -12.57 -42.73 -20.69
N GLY A 8 -11.28 -42.92 -20.98
CA GLY A 8 -10.25 -41.90 -20.79
C GLY A 8 -10.23 -40.89 -21.94
N PHE A 9 -9.69 -39.69 -21.69
CA PHE A 9 -9.52 -38.66 -22.71
C PHE A 9 -8.51 -39.10 -23.78
N THR A 10 -8.76 -38.71 -25.03
CA THR A 10 -7.81 -38.95 -26.13
C THR A 10 -6.66 -37.95 -26.09
N LEU A 11 -5.50 -38.35 -26.63
CA LEU A 11 -4.31 -37.49 -26.67
C LEU A 11 -4.56 -36.18 -27.43
N THR A 12 -5.32 -36.24 -28.53
CA THR A 12 -5.68 -35.08 -29.34
C THR A 12 -6.63 -34.14 -28.61
N GLU A 13 -7.52 -34.66 -27.77
CA GLU A 13 -8.49 -33.89 -26.99
C GLU A 13 -7.82 -33.15 -25.84
N MET A 14 -6.87 -33.80 -25.16
CA MET A 14 -6.01 -33.13 -24.18
C MET A 14 -5.14 -32.05 -24.85
N LEU A 15 -4.60 -32.30 -26.04
CA LEU A 15 -3.78 -31.34 -26.77
C LEU A 15 -4.58 -30.10 -27.19
N ALA A 16 -5.79 -30.28 -27.70
CA ALA A 16 -6.70 -29.17 -28.00
C ALA A 16 -7.03 -28.35 -26.74
N ALA A 17 -7.37 -29.00 -25.62
CA ALA A 17 -7.69 -28.32 -24.37
C ALA A 17 -6.53 -27.48 -23.83
N VAL A 18 -5.30 -28.03 -23.78
CA VAL A 18 -4.12 -27.30 -23.30
C VAL A 18 -3.77 -26.13 -24.21
N SER A 19 -3.94 -26.27 -25.53
CA SER A 19 -3.69 -25.15 -26.45
C SER A 19 -4.62 -23.95 -26.21
N ILE A 20 -5.91 -24.21 -25.94
CA ILE A 20 -6.89 -23.17 -25.62
C ILE A 20 -6.54 -22.50 -24.28
N LEU A 21 -6.19 -23.30 -23.26
CA LEU A 21 -5.74 -22.78 -21.96
C LEU A 21 -4.46 -21.93 -22.08
N GLY A 22 -3.52 -22.32 -22.94
CA GLY A 22 -2.29 -21.56 -23.19
C GLY A 22 -2.58 -20.15 -23.74
N ILE A 23 -3.51 -20.04 -24.69
CA ILE A 23 -3.90 -18.76 -25.28
C ILE A 23 -4.57 -17.86 -24.22
N LEU A 24 -5.50 -18.41 -23.45
CA LEU A 24 -6.23 -17.65 -22.42
C LEU A 24 -5.29 -17.17 -21.29
N THR A 25 -4.38 -18.02 -20.84
CA THR A 25 -3.42 -17.70 -19.77
C THR A 25 -2.44 -16.61 -20.18
N SER A 26 -1.99 -16.61 -21.44
CA SER A 26 -1.08 -15.58 -21.96
C SER A 26 -1.68 -14.16 -21.91
N ILE A 27 -3.01 -14.03 -22.03
CA ILE A 27 -3.71 -12.73 -21.95
C ILE A 27 -4.02 -12.37 -20.49
N SER A 28 -4.42 -13.37 -19.69
CA SER A 28 -4.89 -13.15 -18.31
C SER A 28 -3.78 -12.79 -17.33
N LEU A 29 -2.58 -13.37 -17.48
CA LEU A 29 -1.48 -13.19 -16.53
C LEU A 29 -1.05 -11.72 -16.30
N PRO A 30 -0.77 -10.90 -17.35
CA PRO A 30 -0.39 -9.50 -17.13
C PRO A 30 -1.50 -8.66 -16.50
N ILE A 31 -2.77 -8.94 -16.86
CA ILE A 31 -3.93 -8.25 -16.31
C ILE A 31 -4.06 -8.56 -14.81
N PHE A 32 -3.92 -9.83 -14.45
CA PHE A 32 -3.97 -10.27 -13.06
C PHE A 32 -2.84 -9.63 -12.22
N SER A 33 -1.61 -9.60 -12.74
CA SER A 33 -0.48 -8.96 -12.05
C SER A 33 -0.75 -7.48 -11.73
N ASN A 34 -1.23 -6.72 -12.72
CA ASN A 34 -1.59 -5.32 -12.52
C ASN A 34 -2.76 -5.15 -11.52
N GLN A 35 -3.73 -6.05 -11.55
CA GLN A 35 -4.85 -6.01 -10.60
C GLN A 35 -4.37 -6.23 -9.16
N VAL A 36 -3.46 -7.16 -8.93
CA VAL A 36 -2.85 -7.39 -7.61
C VAL A 36 -2.06 -6.17 -7.15
N ALA A 37 -1.29 -5.53 -8.03
CA ALA A 37 -0.56 -4.30 -7.70
C ALA A 37 -1.51 -3.17 -7.27
N LYS A 38 -2.60 -2.95 -8.01
CA LYS A 38 -3.65 -1.97 -7.66
C LYS A 38 -4.37 -2.29 -6.36
N THR A 39 -4.63 -3.57 -6.07
CA THR A 39 -5.22 -3.97 -4.79
C THR A 39 -4.29 -3.64 -3.62
N ARG A 40 -2.98 -3.90 -3.75
CA ARG A 40 -2.00 -3.52 -2.72
C ARG A 40 -1.83 -2.00 -2.61
N GLN A 41 -1.93 -1.28 -3.73
CA GLN A 41 -1.96 0.19 -3.72
C GLN A 41 -3.15 0.71 -2.92
N GLY A 42 -4.32 0.08 -3.03
CA GLY A 42 -5.51 0.39 -2.24
C GLY A 42 -5.32 0.15 -0.74
N GLU A 43 -4.55 -0.87 -0.34
CA GLU A 43 -4.16 -1.10 1.06
C GLU A 43 -3.31 0.07 1.59
N ALA A 44 -2.30 0.49 0.82
CA ALA A 44 -1.47 1.63 1.16
C ALA A 44 -2.29 2.94 1.23
N GLU A 45 -3.19 3.16 0.27
CA GLU A 45 -4.13 4.30 0.24
C GLU A 45 -4.98 4.37 1.50
N ALA A 46 -5.60 3.25 1.91
CA ALA A 46 -6.40 3.20 3.13
C ALA A 46 -5.59 3.54 4.38
N LEU A 47 -4.35 3.02 4.47
CA LEU A 47 -3.46 3.32 5.58
C LEU A 47 -3.04 4.79 5.59
N LEU A 48 -2.75 5.40 4.43
CA LEU A 48 -2.42 6.84 4.38
C LEU A 48 -3.59 7.73 4.84
N VAL A 49 -4.82 7.39 4.47
CA VAL A 49 -6.01 8.10 4.96
C VAL A 49 -6.15 7.97 6.47
N GLN A 50 -5.93 6.78 7.02
CA GLN A 50 -5.90 6.57 8.47
C GLN A 50 -4.82 7.42 9.14
N LEU A 51 -3.61 7.51 8.56
CA LEU A 51 -2.52 8.32 9.08
C LEU A 51 -2.87 9.82 9.08
N GLN A 52 -3.48 10.33 8.01
CA GLN A 52 -3.96 11.71 7.93
C GLN A 52 -4.94 12.02 9.07
N ILE A 53 -5.95 11.17 9.27
CA ILE A 53 -6.94 11.34 10.35
C ILE A 53 -6.27 11.27 11.72
N SER A 54 -5.39 10.28 11.94
CA SER A 54 -4.68 10.11 13.21
C SER A 54 -3.78 11.30 13.55
N THR A 55 -3.18 11.93 12.54
CA THR A 55 -2.33 13.12 12.70
C THR A 55 -3.14 14.31 13.18
N MET A 56 -4.31 14.54 12.58
CA MET A 56 -5.20 15.62 13.01
C MET A 56 -5.76 15.41 14.40
N ALA A 57 -6.20 14.18 14.71
CA ALA A 57 -6.67 13.84 16.04
C ALA A 57 -5.57 14.00 17.09
N TYR A 58 -4.33 13.62 16.79
CA TYR A 58 -3.20 13.84 17.70
C TYR A 58 -2.92 15.33 17.94
N ILE A 59 -2.96 16.13 16.88
CA ILE A 59 -2.78 17.59 16.99
C ILE A 59 -3.91 18.23 17.79
N ASP A 60 -5.15 17.76 17.62
CA ASP A 60 -6.31 18.25 18.38
C ASP A 60 -6.19 17.90 19.88
N GLU A 61 -5.74 16.68 20.21
CA GLU A 61 -5.60 16.23 21.60
C GLU A 61 -4.42 16.89 22.33
N PHE A 62 -3.25 16.96 21.69
CA PHE A 62 -2.00 17.38 22.36
C PHE A 62 -1.55 18.80 21.99
N MET A 63 -2.22 19.46 21.04
CA MET A 63 -1.85 20.78 20.50
C MET A 63 -0.41 20.85 19.95
N VAL A 64 0.19 19.70 19.65
CA VAL A 64 1.54 19.58 19.08
C VAL A 64 1.55 18.58 17.92
N PRO A 65 2.31 18.83 16.85
CA PRO A 65 2.44 17.87 15.76
C PRO A 65 3.17 16.60 16.21
N PRO A 66 2.77 15.42 15.70
CA PRO A 66 3.45 14.17 15.99
C PRO A 66 4.85 14.15 15.36
N THR A 67 5.81 13.60 16.08
CA THR A 67 7.23 13.53 15.66
C THR A 67 7.74 12.10 15.56
N HIS A 68 7.11 11.17 16.27
CA HIS A 68 7.42 9.74 16.24
C HIS A 68 6.21 8.90 15.82
N TRP A 69 6.44 7.75 15.20
CA TRP A 69 5.35 6.84 14.80
C TRP A 69 4.50 6.37 15.99
N GLY A 70 5.07 6.35 17.19
CA GLY A 70 4.37 6.04 18.43
C GLY A 70 3.29 7.07 18.78
N ASP A 71 3.49 8.34 18.40
CA ASP A 71 2.51 9.41 18.62
C ASP A 71 1.21 9.12 17.85
N LEU A 72 1.34 8.74 16.57
CA LEU A 72 0.20 8.36 15.74
C LEU A 72 -0.43 7.04 16.19
N SER A 73 0.38 6.10 16.67
CA SER A 73 -0.12 4.81 17.15
C SER A 73 -0.92 4.88 18.45
N ARG A 74 -0.84 6.00 19.20
CA ARG A 74 -1.68 6.26 20.38
C ARG A 74 -3.13 6.57 19.99
N ILE A 75 -3.35 7.13 18.80
CA ILE A 75 -4.67 7.44 18.28
C ILE A 75 -5.25 6.23 17.52
N SER A 76 -4.46 5.66 16.61
CA SER A 76 -4.90 4.51 15.80
C SER A 76 -3.76 3.52 15.64
N THR A 77 -4.00 2.25 15.93
CA THR A 77 -2.98 1.21 15.79
C THR A 77 -2.48 1.14 14.35
N ILE A 78 -1.17 1.28 14.17
CA ILE A 78 -0.48 1.12 12.89
C ILE A 78 0.20 -0.24 12.90
N LEU A 79 -0.09 -1.06 11.90
CA LEU A 79 0.54 -2.37 11.74
C LEU A 79 1.73 -2.24 10.79
N THR A 80 2.82 -2.91 11.13
CA THR A 80 4.00 -3.06 10.28
C THR A 80 4.28 -4.55 10.04
N GLU A 81 5.20 -4.86 9.12
CA GLU A 81 5.67 -6.23 8.89
C GLU A 81 6.19 -6.91 10.17
N SER A 82 6.76 -6.15 11.10
CA SER A 82 7.27 -6.67 12.38
C SER A 82 6.25 -6.70 13.51
N GLY A 83 4.98 -6.35 13.24
CA GLY A 83 3.90 -6.25 14.23
C GLY A 83 3.37 -4.82 14.41
N PRO A 84 2.47 -4.60 15.38
CA PRO A 84 1.96 -3.26 15.68
C PRO A 84 3.08 -2.33 16.15
N ILE A 85 2.98 -1.06 15.78
CA ILE A 85 3.80 -0.01 16.37
C ILE A 85 3.33 0.16 17.82
N GLU A 86 4.24 0.00 18.77
CA GLU A 86 3.96 0.28 20.18
C GLU A 86 4.76 1.50 20.64
N ALA A 87 4.21 2.28 21.57
CA ALA A 87 4.93 3.36 22.20
C ALA A 87 6.02 2.78 23.11
N SER A 88 7.27 2.78 22.64
CA SER A 88 8.48 2.56 23.45
C SER A 88 8.67 1.14 24.03
N THR A 89 9.01 0.17 23.17
CA THR A 89 9.90 -0.94 23.54
C THR A 89 11.10 -0.98 22.58
N ALA A 90 12.21 -1.62 22.96
CA ALA A 90 13.48 -1.57 22.20
C ALA A 90 13.40 -2.13 20.75
N ASN A 91 12.31 -2.80 20.39
CA ASN A 91 12.02 -3.29 19.04
C ASN A 91 10.77 -2.61 18.42
N ALA A 92 10.14 -1.67 19.13
CA ALA A 92 8.97 -0.97 18.64
C ALA A 92 9.40 0.24 17.82
N LYS A 93 8.94 0.26 16.58
CA LYS A 93 9.05 1.41 15.66
C LYS A 93 8.44 2.70 16.20
N GLY A 94 7.80 2.69 17.38
CA GLY A 94 7.16 3.86 17.95
C GLY A 94 8.11 4.96 18.43
N GLY A 95 9.37 4.62 18.69
CA GLY A 95 10.43 5.61 18.95
C GLY A 95 11.11 6.15 17.70
N ASP A 96 10.83 5.59 16.51
CA ASP A 96 11.41 6.06 15.27
C ASP A 96 10.72 7.36 14.84
N ALA A 97 11.50 8.31 14.34
CA ALA A 97 10.97 9.54 13.77
C ALA A 97 10.05 9.21 12.59
N LEU A 98 9.04 10.04 12.34
CA LEU A 98 8.10 9.85 11.21
C LEU A 98 8.80 9.80 9.84
N SER A 99 9.95 10.45 9.71
CA SER A 99 10.78 10.43 8.50
C SER A 99 11.43 9.07 8.22
N THR A 100 11.46 8.18 9.21
CA THR A 100 12.00 6.83 9.08
C THR A 100 10.96 5.93 8.45
N GLU A 101 11.35 5.23 7.38
CA GLU A 101 10.43 4.36 6.64
C GLU A 101 9.95 3.18 7.49
N ILE A 102 8.64 2.93 7.46
CA ILE A 102 8.00 1.74 8.02
C ILE A 102 7.47 0.86 6.89
N THR A 103 7.60 -0.45 7.01
CA THR A 103 7.05 -1.40 6.03
C THR A 103 5.68 -1.87 6.48
N ILE A 104 4.68 -1.80 5.61
CA ILE A 104 3.34 -2.32 5.89
C ILE A 104 3.35 -3.85 6.02
N PRO A 105 2.33 -4.49 6.63
CA PRO A 105 2.33 -5.93 6.91
C PRO A 105 2.50 -6.82 5.67
N SER A 106 2.07 -6.35 4.50
CA SER A 106 2.28 -7.09 3.24
C SER A 106 3.73 -7.15 2.78
N GLY A 107 4.64 -6.39 3.42
CA GLY A 107 6.06 -6.29 3.07
C GLY A 107 6.30 -5.59 1.72
N LYS A 108 5.25 -5.01 1.12
CA LYS A 108 5.28 -4.54 -0.29
C LYS A 108 5.34 -3.04 -0.44
N TYR A 109 4.98 -2.28 0.60
CA TYR A 109 5.09 -0.84 0.62
C TYR A 109 5.87 -0.39 1.83
N THR A 110 6.71 0.63 1.65
CA THR A 110 7.26 1.42 2.74
C THR A 110 6.55 2.76 2.80
N ILE A 111 6.36 3.28 4.00
CA ILE A 111 5.71 4.56 4.25
C ILE A 111 6.70 5.44 4.98
N LYS A 112 6.85 6.67 4.50
CA LYS A 112 7.52 7.77 5.20
C LYS A 112 6.57 8.92 5.40
N ALA A 113 6.75 9.65 6.48
CA ALA A 113 6.01 10.86 6.76
C ALA A 113 6.97 12.02 6.98
N THR A 114 6.71 13.12 6.27
CA THR A 114 7.50 14.35 6.37
C THR A 114 6.67 15.39 7.12
N PRO A 115 7.03 15.71 8.37
CA PRO A 115 6.31 16.71 9.15
C PRO A 115 6.53 18.12 8.57
N GLY A 116 5.49 18.94 8.63
CA GLY A 116 5.49 20.32 8.14
C GLY A 116 4.12 20.99 8.33
N ASN A 117 3.95 22.22 7.85
CA ASN A 117 2.62 22.85 7.79
C ASN A 117 1.64 21.99 6.97
N ASN A 118 2.13 21.52 5.83
CA ASN A 118 1.51 20.45 5.05
C ASN A 118 2.26 19.17 5.40
N PHE A 119 1.62 18.34 6.21
CA PHE A 119 2.12 17.03 6.56
C PHE A 119 2.01 16.14 5.33
N LEU A 120 3.12 15.53 4.91
CA LEU A 120 3.15 14.69 3.72
C LEU A 120 3.38 13.24 4.13
N PHE A 121 2.58 12.34 3.58
CA PHE A 121 2.76 10.90 3.65
C PHE A 121 3.05 10.36 2.26
N GLU A 122 4.04 9.48 2.16
CA GLU A 122 4.41 8.85 0.91
C GLU A 122 4.57 7.35 1.14
N ALA A 123 3.78 6.56 0.42
CA ALA A 123 3.86 5.11 0.35
C ALA A 123 4.51 4.69 -0.97
N VAL A 124 5.63 3.98 -0.87
CA VAL A 124 6.49 3.57 -2.00
C VAL A 124 6.44 2.05 -2.11
N SER A 125 6.01 1.53 -3.27
CA SER A 125 6.06 0.08 -3.56
C SER A 125 7.51 -0.41 -3.69
N GLN A 126 7.84 -1.48 -2.97
CA GLN A 126 9.17 -2.13 -2.94
C GLN A 126 9.39 -3.13 -4.08
N LEU A 127 8.33 -3.53 -4.81
CA LEU A 127 8.39 -4.59 -5.84
C LEU A 127 8.23 -4.10 -7.27
N GLU A 128 7.78 -2.86 -7.47
CA GLU A 128 7.26 -2.39 -8.76
C GLU A 128 8.04 -1.16 -9.27
N SER A 129 9.35 -1.13 -9.04
CA SER A 129 10.21 -0.09 -9.62
C SER A 129 10.49 -0.43 -11.08
N HIS A 130 9.77 0.22 -12.00
CA HIS A 130 9.99 0.09 -13.43
C HIS A 130 10.86 1.26 -13.91
N LYS A 131 12.10 0.98 -14.35
CA LYS A 131 13.08 2.00 -14.76
C LYS A 131 13.41 3.05 -13.68
N GLY A 132 13.34 2.67 -12.40
CA GLY A 132 13.61 3.57 -11.28
C GLY A 132 12.41 4.44 -10.86
N GLU A 133 11.27 4.31 -11.55
CA GLU A 133 10.03 5.02 -11.21
C GLU A 133 9.03 4.09 -10.50
N ASN A 134 8.34 4.63 -9.50
CA ASN A 134 7.37 3.89 -8.70
C ASN A 134 5.95 4.16 -9.19
N ARG A 135 5.51 3.36 -10.16
CA ARG A 135 4.24 3.55 -10.89
C ARG A 135 2.99 3.33 -10.03
N PHE A 136 3.14 2.73 -8.85
CA PHE A 136 2.07 2.43 -7.90
C PHE A 136 2.27 3.12 -6.55
N ASN A 137 3.13 4.14 -6.46
CA ASN A 137 3.23 4.91 -5.22
C ASN A 137 1.89 5.58 -4.87
N VAL A 138 1.73 5.91 -3.61
CA VAL A 138 0.61 6.70 -3.11
C VAL A 138 1.18 7.84 -2.30
N ILE A 139 0.70 9.05 -2.54
CA ILE A 139 1.08 10.24 -1.79
C ILE A 139 -0.19 10.85 -1.22
N ALA A 140 -0.09 11.32 0.00
CA ALA A 140 -1.19 11.98 0.68
C ALA A 140 -0.64 13.15 1.47
N CYS A 141 -1.41 14.22 1.60
CA CYS A 141 -1.01 15.34 2.43
C CYS A 141 -2.16 15.89 3.23
N ILE A 142 -1.84 16.53 4.35
CA ILE A 142 -2.81 17.12 5.24
C ILE A 142 -2.26 18.40 5.87
N ASN A 143 -3.02 19.48 5.77
CA ASN A 143 -2.63 20.78 6.28
C ASN A 143 -3.15 20.98 7.69
N THR A 144 -2.20 21.04 8.62
CA THR A 144 -2.43 21.04 10.06
C THR A 144 -3.13 22.31 10.58
N LYS A 145 -3.29 23.34 9.74
CA LYS A 145 -3.93 24.60 10.14
C LYS A 145 -5.41 24.68 9.79
N ASN A 146 -5.82 24.06 8.69
CA ASN A 146 -7.18 24.23 8.14
C ASN A 146 -7.90 22.90 7.86
N GLY A 147 -7.26 21.75 8.06
CA GLY A 147 -7.90 20.46 7.80
C GLY A 147 -7.87 20.00 6.34
N ALA A 148 -7.32 20.79 5.42
CA ALA A 148 -7.31 20.44 4.00
C ALA A 148 -6.43 19.22 3.75
N SER A 149 -6.99 18.19 3.13
CA SER A 149 -6.28 16.96 2.82
C SER A 149 -6.50 16.56 1.37
N ASP A 150 -5.48 15.97 0.76
CA ASP A 150 -5.55 15.41 -0.58
C ASP A 150 -4.76 14.11 -0.66
N LEU A 151 -5.10 13.25 -1.61
CA LEU A 151 -4.44 11.98 -1.86
C LEU A 151 -4.40 11.72 -3.36
N THR A 152 -3.21 11.41 -3.87
CA THR A 152 -3.00 11.03 -5.26
C THR A 152 -2.25 9.70 -5.32
N LYS A 153 -2.60 8.89 -6.31
CA LYS A 153 -1.98 7.58 -6.55
C LYS A 153 -1.34 7.50 -7.93
N GLY A 154 -0.24 6.78 -8.02
CA GLY A 154 0.43 6.48 -9.27
C GLY A 154 -0.46 5.60 -10.13
N ASN A 155 -0.63 5.96 -11.40
CA ASN A 155 -1.36 5.16 -12.37
C ASN A 155 -0.51 5.13 -13.63
N ASP A 156 0.43 4.18 -13.68
CA ASP A 156 1.43 4.02 -14.74
C ASP A 156 2.58 5.04 -14.75
N THR A 157 2.49 6.11 -13.96
CA THR A 157 3.57 7.06 -13.67
C THR A 157 3.63 7.31 -12.16
N THR A 158 4.79 7.76 -11.67
CA THR A 158 4.94 8.12 -10.25
C THR A 158 4.06 9.32 -9.92
N ALA A 159 3.22 9.19 -8.89
CA ALA A 159 2.46 10.31 -8.34
C ALA A 159 3.42 11.38 -7.80
N ASN A 160 3.19 12.62 -8.18
CA ASN A 160 4.05 13.75 -7.85
C ASN A 160 3.41 14.59 -6.73
N GLN A 161 4.20 14.97 -5.73
CA GLN A 161 3.77 15.84 -4.63
C GLN A 161 3.18 17.17 -5.12
N SER A 162 3.59 17.68 -6.28
CA SER A 162 3.05 18.91 -6.87
C SER A 162 1.59 18.79 -7.35
N SER A 163 1.04 17.59 -7.49
CA SER A 163 -0.37 17.42 -7.86
C SER A 163 -1.31 17.53 -6.66
N LEU A 164 -0.76 17.55 -5.44
CA LEU A 164 -1.56 17.57 -4.21
C LEU A 164 -2.04 18.99 -3.90
N THR A 165 -3.32 19.12 -3.56
CA THR A 165 -3.95 20.39 -3.18
C THR A 165 -4.30 20.43 -1.69
N CYS A 166 -3.28 20.44 -0.83
CA CYS A 166 -3.44 20.62 0.62
C CYS A 166 -3.28 22.07 1.10
N GLY A 167 -3.18 23.03 0.18
CA GLY A 167 -3.16 24.48 0.49
C GLY A 167 -1.77 25.10 0.54
#